data_AF-X1TGH8-F1
#
_entry.id   AF-X1TGH8-F1
#
_cell.length_a   1.000
_cell.length_b   1.000
_cell.length_c   1.000
_cell.angle_alpha   90.00
_cell.angle_beta   90.00
_cell.angle_gamma   90.00
#
_symmetry.space_group_name_H-M   'P 1'
#
loop_
_entity.id
_entity.type
_entity.pdbx_description
1 polymer ?
#
loop_
_entity_poly.entity_id
_entity_poly.type
_entity_poly.pdbx_seq_one_letter_code
_entity_poly.pdbx_strand_id
1 'polypeptide(L)'
;DVRSELTALGMPYDRVEEMIQTKIKPTQPERVEGEKDLTKAEIYAGVKKGVIGWDEGLDLLQDLGYGLEEAQFILEVRVGVAEGSPETYSEFKEWTQRYRLAMGLEAKIPPIELQEAEKALKEAEAELKAKIAEGLKEEKLLPYLKAKDDAAYRYRQLLTQWREATKES
;
A
#
# COMPACT_ATOMS: atom_id res chain seq x y z
N ASP A 1 34.20 31.85 3.74
CA ASP A 1 34.03 30.98 2.54
C ASP A 1 35.38 30.35 2.29
N VAL A 2 35.45 29.02 2.31
CA VAL A 2 36.70 28.26 2.43
C VAL A 2 37.65 28.56 1.27
N ARG A 3 37.11 28.81 0.06
CA ARG A 3 37.90 29.23 -1.11
C ARG A 3 38.62 30.55 -0.90
N SER A 4 37.91 31.54 -0.36
CA SER A 4 38.42 32.90 -0.14
C SER A 4 39.49 32.94 0.95
N GLU A 5 39.36 32.12 1.98
CA GLU A 5 40.32 32.01 3.08
C GLU A 5 41.63 31.32 2.67
N LEU A 6 41.55 30.23 1.89
CA LEU A 6 42.72 29.53 1.38
C LEU A 6 43.51 30.36 0.36
N THR A 7 42.80 31.13 -0.46
CA THR A 7 43.44 32.07 -1.40
C THR A 7 44.14 33.21 -0.66
N ALA A 8 43.54 33.73 0.42
CA ALA A 8 44.14 34.77 1.26
C ALA A 8 45.42 34.31 1.99
N LEU A 9 45.59 33.01 2.21
CA LEU A 9 46.82 32.41 2.76
C LEU A 9 47.92 32.19 1.71
N GLY A 10 47.73 32.68 0.48
CA GLY A 10 48.74 32.66 -0.59
C GLY A 10 48.76 31.37 -1.39
N MET A 11 47.70 30.56 -1.32
CA MET A 11 47.60 29.35 -2.14
C MET A 11 47.18 29.70 -3.58
N PRO A 12 47.86 29.18 -4.61
CA PRO A 12 47.45 29.35 -6.00
C PRO A 12 46.05 28.76 -6.24
N TYR A 13 45.22 29.47 -6.99
CA TYR A 13 43.82 29.12 -7.23
C TYR A 13 43.64 27.67 -7.74
N ASP A 14 44.51 27.24 -8.64
CA ASP A 14 44.48 25.88 -9.21
C ASP A 14 44.71 24.80 -8.15
N ARG A 15 45.54 25.10 -7.14
CA ARG A 15 45.83 24.21 -6.00
C ARG A 15 44.69 24.19 -5.00
N VAL A 16 43.99 25.31 -4.82
CA VAL A 16 42.79 25.38 -3.96
C VAL A 16 41.68 24.50 -4.54
N GLU A 17 41.46 24.57 -5.85
CA GLU A 17 40.39 23.80 -6.49
C GLU A 17 40.74 22.30 -6.54
N GLU A 18 42.01 21.95 -6.79
CA GLU A 18 42.50 20.57 -6.66
C GLU A 18 42.30 20.04 -5.23
N MET A 19 42.59 20.84 -4.20
CA MET A 19 42.39 20.43 -2.81
C MET A 19 40.92 20.27 -2.44
N ILE A 20 40.05 21.15 -2.93
CA ILE A 20 38.60 21.04 -2.73
C ILE A 20 38.10 19.75 -3.37
N GLN A 21 38.49 19.44 -4.60
CA GLN A 21 38.03 18.25 -5.30
C GLN A 21 38.61 16.93 -4.73
N THR A 22 39.85 16.94 -4.25
CA THR A 22 40.52 15.69 -3.81
C THR A 22 40.44 15.42 -2.31
N LYS A 23 40.24 16.45 -1.47
CA LYS A 23 40.28 16.33 -0.01
C LYS A 23 38.94 16.62 0.66
N ILE A 24 38.04 17.36 0.02
CA ILE A 24 36.67 17.50 0.49
C ILE A 24 35.87 16.36 -0.12
N LYS A 25 35.91 15.19 0.53
CA LYS A 25 34.87 14.18 0.29
C LYS A 25 33.53 14.82 0.65
N PRO A 26 32.46 14.65 -0.14
CA PRO A 26 31.12 14.94 0.35
C PRO A 26 30.90 14.00 1.53
N THR A 27 31.13 14.50 2.74
CA THR A 27 30.83 13.79 3.97
C THR A 27 29.31 13.70 4.01
N GLN A 28 28.76 12.60 3.50
CA GLN A 28 27.48 12.15 4.01
C GLN A 28 27.69 11.99 5.53
N PRO A 29 26.82 12.55 6.37
CA PRO A 29 26.99 12.41 7.81
C PRO A 29 27.14 10.92 8.14
N GLU A 30 28.24 10.57 8.81
CA GLU A 30 28.38 9.27 9.44
C GLU A 30 27.17 9.08 10.35
N ARG A 31 26.29 8.15 10.00
CA ARG A 31 25.12 7.81 10.81
C ARG A 31 25.61 7.43 12.19
N VAL A 32 25.21 8.20 13.19
CA VAL A 32 25.43 7.84 14.59
C VAL A 32 24.60 6.58 14.84
N GLU A 33 25.21 5.48 15.30
CA GLU A 33 24.49 4.29 15.75
C GLU A 33 23.37 4.72 16.73
N GLY A 34 22.12 4.64 16.27
CA GLY A 34 20.94 5.17 16.97
C GLY A 34 20.12 6.21 16.19
N GLU A 35 20.56 6.65 15.00
CA GLU A 35 19.78 7.54 14.12
C GLU A 35 18.64 6.78 13.43
N LYS A 36 17.53 6.65 14.16
CA LYS A 36 16.17 6.34 13.69
C LYS A 36 16.11 5.16 12.72
N ASP A 37 16.06 3.95 13.27
CA ASP A 37 15.66 2.78 12.51
C ASP A 37 14.34 3.08 11.79
N LEU A 38 14.33 2.84 10.48
CA LEU A 38 13.12 2.95 9.68
C LEU A 38 12.04 2.10 10.35
N THR A 39 10.94 2.71 10.73
CA THR A 39 9.81 1.97 11.25
C THR A 39 9.19 1.17 10.11
N LYS A 40 8.59 0.01 10.43
CA LYS A 40 7.73 -0.74 9.49
C LYS A 40 6.77 0.15 8.70
N ALA A 41 6.24 1.21 9.35
CA ALA A 41 5.34 2.17 8.73
C ALA A 41 5.99 3.04 7.66
N GLU A 42 7.22 3.50 7.91
CA GLU A 42 8.01 4.26 6.96
C GLU A 42 8.44 3.39 5.78
N ILE A 43 8.74 2.10 6.02
CA ILE A 43 9.13 1.16 4.96
C ILE A 43 7.99 0.98 3.95
N TYR A 44 6.81 0.50 4.38
CA TYR A 44 5.72 0.31 3.42
C TYR A 44 5.22 1.63 2.81
N ALA A 45 5.36 2.77 3.51
CA ALA A 45 5.04 4.07 2.95
C ALA A 45 6.06 4.50 1.87
N GLY A 46 7.34 4.17 2.06
CA GLY A 46 8.42 4.37 1.10
C GLY A 46 8.20 3.54 -0.17
N VAL A 47 7.87 2.25 -0.01
CA VAL A 47 7.54 1.38 -1.15
C VAL A 47 6.31 1.89 -1.89
N LYS A 48 5.24 2.26 -1.16
CA LYS A 48 4.01 2.82 -1.76
C LYS A 48 4.24 4.12 -2.54
N LYS A 49 5.21 4.93 -2.13
CA LYS A 49 5.58 6.17 -2.81
C LYS A 49 6.62 5.97 -3.93
N GLY A 50 7.10 4.74 -4.13
CA GLY A 50 8.16 4.42 -5.09
C GLY A 50 9.53 5.00 -4.71
N VAL A 51 9.73 5.35 -3.44
CA VAL A 51 11.01 5.88 -2.92
C VAL A 51 12.02 4.75 -2.72
N ILE A 52 11.53 3.55 -2.39
CA ILE A 52 12.28 2.30 -2.30
C ILE A 52 11.53 1.21 -3.08
N GLY A 53 12.26 0.25 -3.62
CA GLY A 53 11.71 -0.87 -4.37
C GLY A 53 10.98 -1.90 -3.50
N TRP A 54 10.25 -2.81 -4.14
CA TRP A 54 9.56 -3.90 -3.44
C TRP A 54 10.54 -4.81 -2.70
N ASP A 55 11.58 -5.28 -3.39
CA ASP A 55 12.61 -6.16 -2.83
C ASP A 55 13.39 -5.45 -1.71
N GLU A 56 13.72 -4.17 -1.88
CA GLU A 56 14.34 -3.35 -0.84
C GLU A 56 13.42 -3.20 0.39
N GLY A 57 12.10 -3.10 0.19
CA GLY A 57 11.13 -3.10 1.27
C GLY A 57 11.06 -4.44 2.02
N LEU A 58 11.22 -5.57 1.32
CA LEU A 58 11.26 -6.90 1.93
C LEU A 58 12.51 -7.07 2.79
N ASP A 59 13.66 -6.66 2.27
CA ASP A 59 14.93 -6.73 2.99
C ASP A 59 14.90 -5.85 4.25
N LEU A 60 14.41 -4.61 4.13
CA LEU A 60 14.29 -3.71 5.27
C LEU A 60 13.31 -4.21 6.34
N LEU A 61 12.25 -4.93 5.96
CA LEU A 61 11.36 -5.57 6.93
C LEU A 61 12.02 -6.80 7.57
N GLN A 62 12.81 -7.57 6.83
CA GLN A 62 13.57 -8.68 7.39
C GLN A 62 14.65 -8.21 8.37
N ASP A 63 15.29 -7.08 8.10
CA ASP A 63 16.26 -6.44 9.02
C ASP A 63 15.60 -5.99 10.34
N LEU A 64 14.30 -5.67 10.32
CA LEU A 64 13.50 -5.43 11.53
C LEU A 64 13.05 -6.70 12.25
N GLY A 65 13.41 -7.87 11.74
CA GLY A 65 13.10 -9.18 12.33
C GLY A 65 11.79 -9.82 11.85
N TYR A 66 11.16 -9.30 10.79
CA TYR A 66 10.02 -9.97 10.17
C TYR A 66 10.49 -11.15 9.30
N GLY A 67 9.79 -12.28 9.36
CA GLY A 67 10.04 -13.36 8.41
C GLY A 67 9.75 -12.92 6.97
N LEU A 68 10.34 -13.57 5.97
CA LEU A 68 10.11 -13.27 4.55
C LEU A 68 8.61 -13.26 4.19
N GLU A 69 7.87 -14.27 4.65
CA GLU A 69 6.43 -14.38 4.42
C GLU A 69 5.63 -13.26 5.12
N GLU A 70 6.05 -12.85 6.32
CA GLU A 70 5.43 -11.72 7.03
C GLU A 70 5.74 -10.39 6.36
N ALA A 71 6.99 -10.18 5.93
CA ALA A 71 7.41 -8.99 5.20
C ALA A 71 6.62 -8.85 3.89
N GLN A 72 6.49 -9.95 3.15
CA GLN A 72 5.69 -10.01 1.94
C GLN A 72 4.22 -9.66 2.19
N PHE A 73 3.60 -10.28 3.20
CA PHE A 73 2.24 -9.96 3.59
C PHE A 73 2.06 -8.48 3.99
N ILE A 74 3.02 -7.92 4.74
CA ILE A 74 3.01 -6.51 5.16
C ILE A 74 3.01 -5.59 3.93
N LEU A 75 3.87 -5.84 2.95
CA LEU A 75 3.93 -5.03 1.73
C LEU A 75 2.69 -5.23 0.87
N GLU A 76 2.24 -6.46 0.64
CA GLU A 76 1.02 -6.76 -0.13
C GLU A 76 -0.21 -6.03 0.42
N VAL A 77 -0.40 -6.03 1.75
CA VAL A 77 -1.54 -5.38 2.39
C VAL A 77 -1.41 -3.84 2.40
N ARG A 78 -0.19 -3.30 2.56
CA ARG A 78 0.00 -1.86 2.83
C ARG A 78 0.41 -1.04 1.61
N VAL A 79 1.15 -1.66 0.69
CA VAL A 79 1.64 -1.08 -0.56
C VAL A 79 0.65 -1.35 -1.68
N GLY A 80 0.00 -2.52 -1.68
CA GLY A 80 -0.91 -2.98 -2.72
C GLY A 80 -2.00 -1.96 -3.07
N VAL A 81 -1.71 -1.15 -4.09
CA VAL A 81 -2.63 -0.60 -5.11
C VAL A 81 -1.84 -0.56 -6.42
N ALA A 82 -1.54 -1.73 -6.97
CA ALA A 82 -1.25 -1.95 -8.39
C ALA A 82 -1.27 -3.47 -8.62
N GLU A 83 -2.37 -3.97 -9.21
CA GLU A 83 -2.67 -5.39 -9.49
C GLU A 83 -2.70 -6.33 -8.26
N GLY A 84 -3.91 -6.60 -7.75
CA GLY A 84 -4.15 -7.67 -6.76
C GLY A 84 -4.61 -7.22 -5.38
N SER A 85 -4.81 -5.93 -5.11
CA SER A 85 -5.54 -5.52 -3.90
C SER A 85 -6.91 -6.21 -3.86
N PRO A 86 -7.41 -6.64 -2.69
CA PRO A 86 -8.78 -7.12 -2.57
C PRO A 86 -9.69 -6.05 -3.14
N GLU A 87 -10.34 -6.38 -4.25
CA GLU A 87 -11.21 -5.43 -4.91
C GLU A 87 -12.57 -5.39 -4.20
N THR A 88 -12.76 -6.31 -3.24
CA THR A 88 -13.95 -6.49 -2.41
C THR A 88 -13.57 -6.73 -0.93
N TYR A 89 -14.42 -6.28 -0.01
CA TYR A 89 -14.39 -6.57 1.43
C TYR A 89 -14.38 -8.08 1.72
N SER A 90 -15.07 -8.88 0.90
CA SER A 90 -15.08 -10.34 1.01
C SER A 90 -13.73 -10.97 0.70
N GLU A 91 -13.02 -10.52 -0.34
CA GLU A 91 -11.64 -10.97 -0.62
C GLU A 91 -10.69 -10.58 0.51
N PHE A 92 -10.81 -9.35 1.03
CA PHE A 92 -10.03 -8.91 2.17
C PHE A 92 -10.33 -9.77 3.41
N LYS A 93 -11.60 -10.11 3.64
CA LYS A 93 -12.00 -10.98 4.74
C LYS A 93 -11.46 -12.40 4.54
N GLU A 94 -11.54 -12.97 3.36
CA GLU A 94 -11.00 -14.29 3.07
C GLU A 94 -9.49 -14.36 3.35
N TRP A 95 -8.73 -13.33 2.93
CA TRP A 95 -7.30 -13.26 3.19
C TRP A 95 -6.97 -13.18 4.69
N THR A 96 -7.68 -12.31 5.42
CA THR A 96 -7.49 -12.19 6.88
C THR A 96 -7.91 -13.45 7.65
N GLN A 97 -8.87 -14.21 7.15
CA GLN A 97 -9.32 -15.45 7.76
C GLN A 97 -8.38 -16.62 7.44
N ARG A 98 -7.79 -16.68 6.24
CA ARG A 98 -6.70 -17.61 5.90
C ARG A 98 -5.46 -17.39 6.76
N TYR A 99 -5.11 -16.12 7.01
CA TYR A 99 -4.05 -15.76 7.96
C TYR A 99 -4.37 -16.23 9.38
N ARG A 100 -5.62 -16.09 9.85
CA ARG A 100 -6.05 -16.65 11.14
C ARG A 100 -5.95 -18.18 11.19
N LEU A 101 -6.36 -18.86 10.12
CA LEU A 101 -6.25 -20.32 9.97
C LEU A 101 -4.79 -20.78 10.05
N ALA A 102 -3.87 -20.08 9.36
CA ALA A 102 -2.43 -20.35 9.42
C ALA A 102 -1.86 -20.15 10.84
N MET A 103 -2.44 -19.24 11.61
CA MET A 103 -2.11 -18.97 13.02
C MET A 103 -2.84 -19.90 14.01
N GLY A 104 -3.64 -20.87 13.53
CA GLY A 104 -4.42 -21.77 14.38
C GLY A 104 -5.59 -21.09 15.11
N LEU A 105 -6.00 -19.91 14.68
CA LEU A 105 -7.11 -19.13 15.23
C LEU A 105 -8.40 -19.41 14.45
N GLU A 106 -9.54 -19.35 15.14
CA GLU A 106 -10.84 -19.61 14.53
C GLU A 106 -11.17 -18.60 13.42
N ALA A 107 -11.44 -19.13 12.23
CA ALA A 107 -11.67 -18.36 11.01
C ALA A 107 -13.17 -18.33 10.65
N LYS A 108 -13.80 -17.15 10.71
CA LYS A 108 -15.21 -16.94 10.32
C LYS A 108 -15.29 -16.47 8.86
N ILE A 109 -15.39 -17.41 7.92
CA ILE A 109 -15.39 -17.15 6.48
C ILE A 109 -16.76 -16.56 6.06
N PRO A 110 -16.81 -15.51 5.21
CA PRO A 110 -18.06 -15.01 4.62
C PRO A 110 -18.76 -16.09 3.78
N PRO A 111 -20.10 -16.24 3.86
CA PRO A 111 -20.83 -17.19 3.03
C PRO A 111 -20.75 -16.81 1.54
N ILE A 112 -20.77 -17.82 0.66
CA ILE A 112 -20.63 -17.65 -0.81
C ILE A 112 -21.62 -16.62 -1.36
N GLU A 113 -22.87 -16.63 -0.88
CA GLU A 113 -23.90 -15.66 -1.32
C GLU A 113 -23.50 -14.19 -1.05
N LEU A 114 -22.80 -13.93 0.07
CA LEU A 114 -22.32 -12.58 0.39
C LEU A 114 -21.18 -12.17 -0.54
N GLN A 115 -20.31 -13.12 -0.90
CA GLN A 115 -19.21 -12.90 -1.86
C GLN A 115 -19.77 -12.61 -3.26
N GLU A 116 -20.76 -13.39 -3.72
CA GLU A 116 -21.42 -13.19 -5.00
C GLU A 116 -22.16 -11.85 -5.08
N ALA A 117 -22.88 -11.47 -4.01
CA ALA A 117 -23.58 -10.18 -3.96
C ALA A 117 -22.61 -9.00 -3.99
N GLU A 118 -21.43 -9.15 -3.39
CA GLU A 118 -20.39 -8.12 -3.42
C GLU A 118 -19.78 -7.98 -4.82
N LYS A 119 -19.47 -9.10 -5.46
CA LYS A 119 -19.00 -9.12 -6.84
C LYS A 119 -20.01 -8.45 -7.78
N ALA A 120 -21.29 -8.76 -7.64
CA ALA A 120 -22.36 -8.17 -8.43
C ALA A 120 -22.47 -6.64 -8.23
N LEU A 121 -22.31 -6.15 -6.99
CA LEU A 121 -22.29 -4.71 -6.73
C LEU A 121 -21.11 -4.03 -7.44
N LYS A 122 -19.92 -4.63 -7.35
CA LYS A 122 -18.73 -4.10 -7.98
C LYS A 122 -18.84 -4.08 -9.51
N GLU A 123 -19.38 -5.14 -10.11
CA GLU A 123 -19.64 -5.21 -11.55
C GLU A 123 -20.62 -4.10 -11.98
N ALA A 124 -21.72 -3.92 -11.25
CA ALA A 124 -22.69 -2.86 -11.53
C ALA A 124 -22.10 -1.44 -11.40
N GLU A 125 -21.21 -1.22 -10.42
CA GLU A 125 -20.50 0.06 -10.28
C GLU A 125 -19.50 0.30 -11.43
N ALA A 126 -18.78 -0.75 -11.85
CA ALA A 126 -17.85 -0.68 -12.97
C ALA A 126 -18.59 -0.39 -14.29
N GLU A 127 -19.72 -1.05 -14.53
CA GLU A 127 -20.57 -0.80 -15.69
C GLU A 127 -21.12 0.62 -15.68
N LEU A 128 -21.69 1.08 -14.56
CA LEU A 128 -22.17 2.46 -14.43
C LEU A 128 -21.07 3.47 -14.73
N LYS A 129 -19.86 3.26 -14.18
CA LYS A 129 -18.69 4.11 -14.43
C LYS A 129 -18.28 4.10 -15.90
N ALA A 130 -18.27 2.94 -16.54
CA ALA A 130 -17.97 2.82 -17.97
C ALA A 130 -19.00 3.60 -18.81
N LYS A 131 -20.30 3.50 -18.48
CA LYS A 131 -21.36 4.23 -19.20
C LYS A 131 -21.35 5.72 -18.97
N ILE A 132 -20.95 6.18 -17.77
CA ILE A 132 -20.70 7.60 -17.52
C ILE A 132 -19.51 8.08 -18.37
N ALA A 133 -18.43 7.29 -18.46
CA ALA A 133 -17.26 7.63 -19.27
C ALA A 133 -17.55 7.66 -20.78
N GLU A 134 -18.47 6.80 -21.26
CA GLU A 134 -19.01 6.82 -22.62
C GLU A 134 -19.89 8.07 -22.91
N GLY A 135 -20.18 8.89 -21.90
CA GLY A 135 -20.98 10.10 -22.06
C GLY A 135 -22.47 9.83 -22.25
N LEU A 136 -22.98 8.69 -21.74
CA LEU A 136 -24.42 8.41 -21.78
C LEU A 136 -25.20 9.51 -21.05
N LYS A 137 -26.32 9.93 -21.67
CA LYS A 137 -27.27 10.84 -21.04
C LYS A 137 -27.89 10.21 -19.80
N GLU A 138 -28.23 11.04 -18.82
CA GLU A 138 -28.76 10.65 -17.51
C GLU A 138 -29.97 9.69 -17.59
N GLU A 139 -30.90 9.92 -18.52
CA GLU A 139 -32.05 9.03 -18.76
C GLU A 139 -31.65 7.61 -19.17
N LYS A 140 -30.54 7.46 -19.89
CA LYS A 140 -30.01 6.16 -20.32
C LYS A 140 -29.13 5.51 -19.24
N LEU A 141 -28.73 6.26 -18.21
CA LEU A 141 -28.00 5.75 -17.05
C LEU A 141 -28.94 5.15 -16.00
N LEU A 142 -30.23 5.51 -16.00
CA LEU A 142 -31.25 4.98 -15.08
C LEU A 142 -31.23 3.45 -14.90
N PRO A 143 -31.13 2.61 -15.93
CA PRO A 143 -31.06 1.15 -15.73
C PRO A 143 -29.79 0.72 -14.99
N TYR A 144 -28.64 1.38 -15.22
CA TYR A 144 -27.37 1.06 -14.56
C TYR A 144 -27.35 1.56 -13.12
N LEU A 145 -27.96 2.72 -12.86
CA LEU A 145 -28.16 3.24 -11.50
C LEU A 145 -29.05 2.28 -10.69
N LYS A 146 -30.15 1.82 -11.29
CA LYS A 146 -31.03 0.84 -10.66
C LYS A 146 -30.31 -0.49 -10.38
N ALA A 147 -29.54 -1.01 -11.34
CA ALA A 147 -28.77 -2.23 -11.17
C ALA A 147 -27.77 -2.12 -10.01
N LYS A 148 -27.07 -0.98 -9.90
CA LYS A 148 -26.19 -0.69 -8.77
C LYS A 148 -26.95 -0.68 -7.44
N ASP A 149 -28.08 0.03 -7.38
CA ASP A 149 -28.85 0.17 -6.14
C ASP A 149 -29.44 -1.17 -5.66
N ASP A 150 -29.94 -1.98 -6.59
CA ASP A 150 -30.46 -3.33 -6.32
C ASP A 150 -29.35 -4.26 -5.80
N ALA A 151 -28.17 -4.24 -6.43
CA ALA A 151 -27.01 -5.01 -5.97
C ALA A 151 -26.52 -4.53 -4.59
N ALA A 152 -26.48 -3.21 -4.36
CA ALA A 152 -26.08 -2.62 -3.09
C ALA A 152 -27.06 -3.00 -1.96
N TYR A 153 -28.35 -3.07 -2.27
CA TYR A 153 -29.36 -3.52 -1.32
C TYR A 153 -29.13 -4.98 -0.92
N ARG A 154 -28.94 -5.88 -1.90
CA ARG A 154 -28.72 -7.31 -1.65
C ARG A 154 -27.45 -7.57 -0.83
N TYR A 155 -26.36 -6.91 -1.18
CA TYR A 155 -25.10 -6.99 -0.43
C TYR A 155 -25.27 -6.53 1.03
N ARG A 156 -25.92 -5.38 1.26
CA ARG A 156 -26.15 -4.86 2.61
C ARG A 156 -27.00 -5.79 3.49
N GLN A 157 -28.01 -6.44 2.91
CA GLN A 157 -28.82 -7.41 3.64
C GLN A 157 -27.99 -8.61 4.11
N LEU A 158 -27.27 -9.24 3.18
CA LEU A 158 -26.44 -10.41 3.49
C LEU A 158 -25.32 -10.06 4.47
N LEU A 159 -24.72 -8.88 4.34
CA LEU A 159 -23.68 -8.40 5.25
C LEU A 159 -24.22 -8.20 6.67
N THR A 160 -25.44 -7.69 6.81
CA THR A 160 -26.11 -7.53 8.11
C THR A 160 -26.37 -8.89 8.75
N GLN A 161 -26.94 -9.83 7.99
CA GLN A 161 -27.21 -11.19 8.45
C GLN A 161 -25.93 -11.91 8.90
N TRP A 162 -24.85 -11.81 8.12
CA TRP A 162 -23.57 -12.41 8.48
C TRP A 162 -22.96 -11.77 9.75
N ARG A 163 -23.09 -10.45 9.91
CA ARG A 163 -22.63 -9.75 11.12
C ARG A 163 -23.40 -10.17 12.37
N GLU A 164 -24.70 -10.43 12.24
CA GLU A 164 -25.53 -10.95 13.33
C GLU A 164 -25.11 -12.39 13.69
N ALA A 165 -25.03 -13.27 12.70
CA ALA A 165 -24.61 -14.66 12.89
C ALA A 165 -23.20 -14.79 13.51
N THR A 166 -22.29 -13.86 13.19
CA THR A 166 -20.92 -13.87 13.73
C THR A 166 -20.78 -13.17 15.08
N LYS A 167 -21.77 -12.40 15.54
CA LYS A 167 -21.83 -11.78 16.88
C LYS A 167 -22.35 -12.72 17.95
N GLU A 168 -23.20 -13.68 17.60
CA GLU A 168 -23.83 -14.63 18.54
C GLU A 168 -22.98 -15.88 18.82
N SER A 169 -21.80 -16.01 18.21
CA SER A 169 -20.84 -17.11 18.40
C SER A 169 -19.51 -16.62 18.94
#